data_AF-A0A7C4ZUG0-F1
#
_entry.id   AF-A0A7C4ZUG0-F1
#
_cell.length_a   1.000
_cell.length_b   1.000
_cell.length_c   1.000
_cell.angle_alpha   90.00
_cell.angle_beta   90.00
_cell.angle_gamma   90.00
#
_symmetry.space_group_name_H-M   'P 1'
#
loop_
_entity.id
_entity.type
_entity.pdbx_description
1 polymer ?
#
loop_
_entity_poly.entity_id
_entity_poly.type
_entity_poly.pdbx_seq_one_letter_code
_entity_poly.pdbx_strand_id
1 'polypeptide(L)' 'MIIGLRFSGERVGQLYPVLLDKHGNVVDGLHRLKADPNWPKIRLGSIGSDEQRLVARLIVKRL' A
#
# COMPACT_ATOMS: atom_id res chain seq x y z
N MET A 1 -10.00 -15.97 1.28
CA MET A 1 -10.68 -15.53 0.05
C MET A 1 -9.66 -14.81 -0.85
N ILE A 2 -8.89 -15.55 -1.65
CA ILE A 2 -7.76 -15.01 -2.44
C ILE A 2 -8.20 -14.53 -3.84
N ILE A 3 -9.45 -14.82 -4.23
CA ILE A 3 -10.03 -14.44 -5.54
C ILE A 3 -10.27 -12.92 -5.64
N GLY A 4 -10.32 -12.19 -4.52
CA GLY A 4 -10.86 -10.83 -4.47
C GLY A 4 -10.03 -9.73 -5.14
N LEU A 5 -8.70 -9.66 -4.93
CA LEU A 5 -7.92 -8.45 -5.27
C LEU A 5 -7.50 -8.35 -6.74
N ARG A 6 -7.05 -9.45 -7.34
CA ARG A 6 -6.65 -9.46 -8.75
C ARG A 6 -7.88 -9.29 -9.66
N PHE A 7 -8.92 -10.07 -9.40
CA PHE A 7 -10.16 -10.04 -10.16
C PHE A 7 -10.91 -8.71 -10.01
N SER A 8 -10.94 -8.11 -8.81
CA SER A 8 -11.50 -6.76 -8.65
C SER A 8 -10.67 -5.72 -9.40
N GLY A 9 -9.34 -5.81 -9.35
CA GLY A 9 -8.44 -4.95 -10.12
C GLY A 9 -8.70 -4.99 -11.63
N GLU A 10 -8.98 -6.17 -12.19
CA GLU A 10 -9.34 -6.30 -13.61
C GLU A 10 -10.68 -5.64 -13.97
N ARG A 11 -11.63 -5.58 -13.02
CA ARG A 11 -12.98 -5.04 -13.25
C ARG A 11 -13.11 -3.54 -12.98
N VAL A 12 -12.44 -3.02 -11.96
CA VAL A 12 -12.58 -1.62 -11.51
C VAL A 12 -11.27 -0.85 -11.47
N GLY A 13 -10.16 -1.48 -11.87
CA GLY A 13 -8.82 -0.92 -11.81
C GLY A 13 -8.16 -1.00 -10.43
N GLN A 14 -6.90 -0.57 -10.38
CA GLN A 14 -6.09 -0.55 -9.15
C GLN A 14 -6.31 0.77 -8.40
N LEU A 15 -7.46 0.88 -7.71
CA LEU A 15 -7.96 2.13 -7.12
C LEU A 15 -7.06 2.75 -6.04
N TYR A 16 -6.36 1.93 -5.27
CA TYR A 16 -5.54 2.40 -4.15
C TYR A 16 -4.11 1.85 -4.27
N PRO A 17 -3.07 2.70 -4.22
CA PRO A 17 -1.70 2.26 -4.41
C PRO A 17 -1.14 1.56 -3.17
N VAL A 18 0.06 1.03 -3.33
CA VAL A 18 0.94 0.65 -2.22
C VAL A 18 1.62 1.92 -1.73
N LEU A 19 1.57 2.18 -0.43
CA LEU A 19 2.18 3.34 0.17
C LEU A 19 3.56 2.97 0.69
N LEU A 20 4.56 3.77 0.31
CA LEU A 20 5.95 3.63 0.74
C LEU A 20 6.36 4.84 1.57
N ASP A 21 7.24 4.65 2.55
CA ASP A 21 7.94 5.75 3.23
C ASP A 21 9.04 6.34 2.33
N LYS A 22 9.71 7.40 2.79
CA LYS A 22 10.78 8.07 2.01
C LYS A 22 11.94 7.16 1.66
N HIS A 23 12.17 6.09 2.42
CA HIS A 23 13.24 5.11 2.21
C HIS A 23 12.81 3.96 1.29
N GLY A 24 11.52 3.82 1.02
CA GLY A 24 10.95 2.77 0.17
C GLY A 24 10.37 1.59 0.94
N ASN A 25 10.29 1.67 2.27
CA ASN A 25 9.65 0.63 3.06
C ASN A 25 8.12 0.73 2.93
N VAL A 26 7.46 -0.42 2.93
CA VAL A 26 5.99 -0.47 2.83
C VAL A 26 5.34 0.06 4.11
N VAL A 27 4.52 1.09 3.94
CA VAL A 27 3.58 1.62 4.93
C VAL A 27 2.27 0.82 4.86
N ASP A 28 1.70 0.65 3.66
CA ASP A 28 0.49 -0.17 3.44
C ASP A 28 0.44 -0.79 2.03
N GLY A 29 -0.31 -1.88 1.89
CA GLY A 29 -0.57 -2.52 0.60
C GLY A 29 0.16 -3.84 0.36
N LEU A 30 0.60 -4.54 1.40
CA LEU A 30 1.26 -5.85 1.25
C LEU A 30 0.39 -6.88 0.51
N HIS A 31 -0.92 -6.89 0.72
CA HIS A 31 -1.83 -7.78 -0.02
C HIS A 31 -1.92 -7.42 -1.51
N ARG A 32 -1.82 -6.14 -1.86
CA ARG A 32 -1.77 -5.65 -3.24
C ARG A 32 -0.48 -6.09 -3.94
N LEU A 33 0.67 -5.93 -3.27
CA LEU A 33 1.94 -6.45 -3.76
C LEU A 33 1.95 -7.97 -3.93
N LYS A 34 1.30 -8.70 -3.02
CA LYS A 34 1.16 -10.16 -3.13
C LYS A 34 0.30 -10.57 -4.33
N ALA A 35 -0.72 -9.77 -4.67
CA ALA A 35 -1.59 -10.03 -5.82
C ALA A 35 -0.93 -9.66 -7.16
N ASP A 36 -0.19 -8.55 -7.18
CA ASP A 36 0.58 -8.08 -8.32
C ASP A 36 1.81 -7.27 -7.86
N PRO A 37 3.04 -7.74 -8.09
CA PRO A 37 4.26 -7.00 -7.75
C PRO A 37 4.35 -5.62 -8.43
N ASN A 38 3.69 -5.45 -9.57
CA ASN A 38 3.66 -4.21 -10.35
C ASN A 38 2.55 -3.25 -9.93
N TRP A 39 1.80 -3.55 -8.86
CA TRP A 39 0.78 -2.66 -8.34
C TRP A 39 1.35 -1.24 -8.13
N PRO A 40 0.62 -0.17 -8.51
CA PRO A 40 1.03 1.22 -8.38
C PRO A 40 1.54 1.55 -6.99
N LYS A 41 2.62 2.32 -6.92
CA LYS A 41 3.29 2.70 -5.68
C LYS A 41 3.36 4.22 -5.57
N ILE A 42 3.08 4.75 -4.39
CA ILE A 42 3.31 6.16 -4.05
C ILE A 42 4.31 6.24 -2.90
N ARG A 43 5.33 7.08 -3.08
CA ARG A 43 6.31 7.38 -2.03
C ARG A 43 5.89 8.63 -1.27
N LEU A 44 5.74 8.50 0.05
CA LEU A 44 5.37 9.59 0.95
C LEU A 44 6.65 10.19 1.55
N GLY A 45 7.15 11.26 0.93
CA GLY A 45 8.44 11.87 1.31
C GLY A 45 8.51 12.43 2.73
N SER A 46 7.37 12.73 3.35
CA SER A 46 7.28 13.23 4.73
C SER A 46 7.46 12.15 5.79
N ILE A 47 7.36 10.86 5.43
CA ILE A 47 7.51 9.74 6.36
C ILE A 47 8.97 9.28 6.30
N GLY A 48 9.77 9.69 7.28
CA GLY A 48 11.19 9.47 7.29
C GLY A 48 11.78 8.77 8.50
N SER A 49 11.05 8.72 9.61
CA SER A 49 11.44 7.98 10.81
C SER A 49 10.55 6.76 11.01
N ASP A 50 11.00 5.84 11.87
CA ASP A 50 10.23 4.65 12.22
C ASP A 50 8.93 5.01 12.95
N GLU A 51 8.95 6.02 13.82
CA GLU A 51 7.77 6.50 14.54
C GLU A 51 6.73 7.05 13.55
N GLN A 52 7.16 7.86 12.57
CA GLN A 52 6.27 8.37 11.52
C GLN A 52 5.67 7.23 10.70
N ARG A 53 6.46 6.19 10.39
CA ARG A 53 5.99 5.01 9.67
C ARG A 53 4.97 4.22 10.50
N LEU A 54 5.16 4.09 11.81
CA LEU A 54 4.22 3.44 12.71
C LEU A 54 2.91 4.22 12.81
N VAL A 55 2.98 5.54 13.00
CA VAL A 55 1.79 6.41 13.01
C VAL A 55 1.04 6.31 11.68
N ALA A 56 1.74 6.36 10.54
CA ALA A 56 1.14 6.23 9.22
C ALA A 56 0.47 4.86 9.04
N ARG A 57 1.09 3.77 9.53
CA ARG A 57 0.48 2.43 9.56
C ARG A 57 -0.81 2.39 10.38
N LEU A 58 -0.90 3.13 11.49
CA LEU A 58 -2.13 3.18 12.27
C LEU A 58 -3.24 3.94 11.52
N ILE A 59 -2.92 5.04 10.84
CA ILE A 59 -3.88 5.85 10.09
C ILE A 59 -4.51 5.04 8.94
N VAL A 60 -3.67 4.42 8.10
CA VAL A 60 -4.12 3.70 6.90
C VAL A 60 -4.85 2.39 7.19
N LYS A 61 -4.74 1.84 8.40
CA LYS A 61 -5.50 0.65 8.83
C LYS A 61 -6.89 1.00 9.36
N ARG A 62 -7.15 2.28 9.61
CA ARG A 62 -8.42 2.78 10.16
C ARG A 62 -9.35 3.35 9.08
N LEU A 63 -8.82 3.59 7.88
CA LEU A 63 -9.54 4.00 6.67
C LEU A 63 -9.94 2.78 5.84
#